data_AF-A0A6A4WDG7-F1
#
_entry.id   AF-A0A6A4WDG7-F1
#
_cell.length_a   1.000
_cell.length_b   1.000
_cell.length_c   1.000
_cell.angle_alpha   90.00
_cell.angle_beta   90.00
_cell.angle_gamma   90.00
#
_symmetry.space_group_name_H-M   'P 1'
#
loop_
_entity.id
_entity.type
_entity.pdbx_description
1 polymer ?
#
loop_
_entity_poly.entity_id
_entity_poly.type
_entity_poly.pdbx_seq_one_letter_code
_entity_poly.pdbx_strand_id
1 'polypeptide(L)'
;MGGAPVGPLCSPVDSRRNIATLSSSSAMARLLFATLAAALVAMVTARMAYELSDGADSIVPNLVQSFSCDGRAYGYYADVSNGCQLFHICVPVLGADGEVLSTDQYSFLCGNQTIFDQATLTCNYPVDSLPCEDAEAMYSLRNDEFFRKLDGSEA
;
A
#
# COMPACT_ATOMS: atom_id res chain seq x y z
N MET A 1 -26.79 -62.50 -70.76
CA MET A 1 -26.71 -61.13 -71.31
C MET A 1 -27.41 -60.23 -70.31
N GLY A 2 -26.77 -59.36 -69.54
CA GLY A 2 -25.38 -58.96 -69.44
C GLY A 2 -25.32 -57.70 -68.58
N GLY A 3 -24.24 -57.57 -67.80
CA GLY A 3 -23.76 -56.33 -67.14
C GLY A 3 -24.68 -55.75 -66.06
N ALA A 4 -24.21 -55.04 -65.05
CA ALA A 4 -22.89 -54.48 -64.78
C ALA A 4 -22.73 -54.30 -63.24
N PRO A 5 -21.54 -53.96 -62.74
CA PRO A 5 -21.02 -54.46 -61.48
C PRO A 5 -21.41 -53.64 -60.24
N VAL A 6 -21.34 -54.33 -59.10
CA VAL A 6 -21.50 -53.80 -57.75
C VAL A 6 -20.24 -53.01 -57.37
N GLY A 7 -20.35 -51.68 -57.30
CA GLY A 7 -19.34 -50.81 -56.68
C GLY A 7 -19.58 -50.71 -55.17
N PRO A 8 -18.55 -50.51 -54.33
CA PRO A 8 -18.72 -50.45 -52.89
C PRO A 8 -19.42 -49.15 -52.49
N LEU A 9 -20.50 -49.28 -51.72
CA LEU A 9 -21.14 -48.16 -51.04
C LEU A 9 -20.16 -47.59 -50.00
N CYS A 10 -19.74 -46.34 -50.21
CA CYS A 10 -19.00 -45.56 -49.23
C CYS A 10 -19.75 -45.53 -47.90
N SER A 11 -19.10 -45.99 -46.83
CA SER A 11 -19.56 -45.76 -45.47
C SER A 11 -19.46 -44.26 -45.13
N PRO A 12 -20.39 -43.70 -44.34
CA PRO A 12 -20.22 -42.36 -43.82
C PRO A 12 -19.02 -42.33 -42.87
N VAL A 13 -18.05 -41.45 -43.13
CA VAL A 13 -17.03 -41.07 -42.15
C VAL A 13 -17.73 -40.22 -41.10
N ASP A 14 -18.06 -40.82 -39.95
CA ASP A 14 -18.55 -40.13 -38.76
C ASP A 14 -17.41 -39.27 -38.19
N SER A 15 -17.38 -37.99 -38.55
CA SER A 15 -16.44 -37.01 -38.00
C SER A 15 -16.88 -36.61 -36.59
N ARG A 16 -16.75 -37.55 -35.65
CA ARG A 16 -16.76 -37.21 -34.22
C ARG A 16 -15.48 -36.45 -33.92
N ARG A 17 -15.57 -35.12 -33.95
CA ARG A 17 -14.59 -34.24 -33.30
C ARG A 17 -14.53 -34.63 -31.83
N ASN A 18 -13.42 -35.24 -31.43
CA ASN A 18 -13.02 -35.37 -30.03
C ASN A 18 -12.78 -33.96 -29.48
N ILE A 19 -13.82 -33.33 -28.95
CA ILE A 19 -13.65 -32.22 -28.01
C ILE A 19 -13.15 -32.88 -26.73
N ALA A 20 -11.84 -32.86 -26.52
CA ALA A 20 -11.26 -33.20 -25.23
C ALA A 20 -11.90 -32.28 -24.19
N THR A 21 -12.82 -32.83 -23.40
CA THR A 21 -13.32 -32.18 -22.20
C THR A 21 -12.15 -32.12 -21.22
N LEU A 22 -11.50 -30.95 -21.12
CA LEU A 22 -10.60 -30.71 -19.99
C LEU A 22 -11.43 -30.86 -18.71
N SER A 23 -11.23 -31.97 -18.00
CA SER A 23 -11.78 -32.19 -16.66
C SER A 23 -11.10 -31.20 -15.72
N SER A 24 -11.64 -29.97 -15.68
CA SER A 24 -11.25 -28.98 -14.69
C SER A 24 -11.69 -29.50 -13.33
N SER A 25 -10.75 -30.02 -12.53
CA SER A 25 -11.01 -30.34 -11.13
C SER A 25 -11.47 -29.05 -10.46
N SER A 26 -12.72 -29.01 -9.99
CA SER A 26 -13.30 -27.84 -9.31
C SER A 26 -12.43 -27.36 -8.14
N ALA A 27 -11.62 -28.25 -7.55
CA ALA A 27 -10.63 -27.92 -6.54
C ALA A 27 -9.50 -27.03 -7.09
N MET A 28 -8.94 -27.31 -8.28
CA MET A 28 -7.91 -26.46 -8.88
C MET A 28 -8.45 -25.08 -9.24
N ALA A 29 -9.66 -25.02 -9.81
CA ALA A 29 -10.31 -23.73 -10.10
C ALA A 29 -10.54 -22.91 -8.81
N ARG A 30 -10.98 -23.55 -7.72
CA ARG A 30 -11.17 -22.90 -6.41
C ARG A 30 -9.86 -22.43 -5.79
N LEU A 31 -8.81 -23.23 -5.85
CA LEU A 31 -7.47 -22.86 -5.36
C LEU A 31 -6.93 -21.65 -6.13
N LEU A 32 -7.01 -21.67 -7.46
CA LEU A 32 -6.58 -20.54 -8.29
C LEU A 32 -7.37 -19.27 -7.99
N PHE A 33 -8.70 -19.38 -7.88
CA PHE A 33 -9.54 -18.25 -7.49
C PHE A 33 -9.18 -17.71 -6.10
N ALA A 34 -8.98 -18.59 -5.11
CA ALA A 34 -8.63 -18.19 -3.75
C ALA A 34 -7.25 -17.52 -3.69
N THR A 35 -6.24 -18.06 -4.38
CA THR A 35 -4.91 -17.44 -4.44
C THR A 35 -4.92 -16.12 -5.18
N LEU A 36 -5.68 -16.01 -6.28
CA LEU A 36 -5.81 -14.77 -7.04
C LEU A 36 -6.53 -13.70 -6.21
N ALA A 37 -7.61 -14.08 -5.51
CA ALA A 37 -8.33 -13.20 -4.60
C ALA A 37 -7.44 -12.73 -3.44
N ALA A 38 -6.69 -13.62 -2.80
CA ALA A 38 -5.76 -13.26 -1.73
C ALA A 38 -4.65 -12.31 -2.23
N ALA A 39 -4.08 -12.57 -3.42
CA ALA A 39 -3.08 -11.69 -4.03
C ALA A 39 -3.65 -10.31 -4.37
N LEU A 40 -4.87 -10.24 -4.90
CA LEU A 40 -5.60 -8.98 -5.14
C LEU A 40 -5.84 -8.22 -3.82
N VAL A 41 -6.30 -8.90 -2.78
CA VAL A 41 -6.55 -8.29 -1.45
C VAL A 41 -5.25 -7.75 -0.84
N ALA A 42 -4.15 -8.51 -0.90
CA ALA A 42 -2.85 -8.05 -0.43
C ALA A 42 -2.35 -6.81 -1.21
N MET A 43 -2.51 -6.80 -2.54
CA MET A 43 -2.14 -5.65 -3.37
C MET A 43 -2.99 -4.39 -3.13
N VAL A 44 -4.25 -4.55 -2.70
CA VAL A 44 -5.15 -3.45 -2.38
C VAL A 44 -4.88 -2.88 -0.98
N THR A 45 -4.57 -3.74 -0.01
CA THR A 45 -4.40 -3.33 1.39
C THR A 45 -3.06 -2.65 1.69
N ALA A 46 -2.01 -2.93 0.91
CA ALA A 46 -0.70 -2.30 1.11
C ALA A 46 -0.66 -0.77 0.88
N ARG A 47 -1.72 -0.17 0.34
CA ARG A 47 -1.74 1.23 -0.14
C ARG A 47 -2.30 2.24 0.87
N MET A 48 -2.72 1.79 2.06
CA MET A 48 -3.49 2.61 3.00
C MET A 48 -2.69 3.76 3.64
N ALA A 49 -1.36 3.63 3.75
CA ALA A 49 -0.55 4.59 4.50
C ALA A 49 -0.35 5.94 3.78
N TYR A 50 -0.33 5.94 2.44
CA TYR A 50 -0.10 7.12 1.59
C TYR A 50 -1.38 7.56 0.85
N GLU A 51 -2.52 7.57 1.53
CA GLU A 51 -3.71 8.26 1.03
C GLU A 51 -3.60 9.77 1.30
N LEU A 52 -3.14 10.51 0.29
CA LEU A 52 -2.96 11.96 0.37
C LEU A 52 -4.21 12.72 -0.07
N SER A 53 -4.22 14.03 0.19
CA SER A 53 -5.27 14.93 -0.32
C SER A 53 -5.34 14.93 -1.85
N ASP A 54 -6.54 15.18 -2.38
CA ASP A 54 -6.72 15.34 -3.83
C ASP A 54 -5.83 16.46 -4.38
N GLY A 55 -5.19 16.22 -5.53
CA GLY A 55 -4.22 17.13 -6.14
C GLY A 55 -2.79 17.07 -5.58
N ALA A 56 -2.48 16.16 -4.64
CA ALA A 56 -1.11 15.99 -4.12
C ALA A 56 -0.08 15.63 -5.20
N ASP A 57 -0.50 14.93 -6.26
CA ASP A 57 0.29 14.56 -7.43
C ASP A 57 0.85 15.77 -8.20
N SER A 58 0.14 16.90 -8.14
CA SER A 58 0.56 18.16 -8.78
C SER A 58 1.74 18.81 -8.05
N ILE A 59 1.93 18.50 -6.77
CA ILE A 59 3.00 19.05 -5.93
C ILE A 59 4.16 18.05 -5.83
N VAL A 60 3.84 16.77 -5.61
CA VAL A 60 4.83 15.68 -5.46
C VAL A 60 4.60 14.62 -6.55
N PRO A 61 5.07 14.88 -7.79
CA PRO A 61 4.80 13.98 -8.92
C PRO A 61 5.56 12.65 -8.85
N ASN A 62 6.65 12.59 -8.08
CA ASN A 62 7.50 11.40 -7.92
C ASN A 62 7.54 10.96 -6.46
N LEU A 63 6.38 10.55 -5.92
CA LEU A 63 6.25 10.12 -4.53
C LEU A 63 7.00 8.81 -4.26
N VAL A 64 7.85 8.82 -3.24
CA VAL A 64 8.58 7.64 -2.73
C VAL A 64 7.89 7.10 -1.48
N GLN A 65 7.30 5.91 -1.55
CA GLN A 65 6.60 5.30 -0.40
C GLN A 65 7.55 4.40 0.40
N SER A 66 8.45 5.01 1.18
CA SER A 66 9.49 4.28 1.94
C SER A 66 9.41 4.47 3.45
N PHE A 67 8.66 5.46 3.92
CA PHE A 67 8.46 5.67 5.34
C PHE A 67 7.54 4.60 5.94
N SER A 68 7.86 4.14 7.15
CA SER A 68 7.02 3.25 7.95
C SER A 68 6.97 3.72 9.41
N CYS A 69 5.78 3.61 10.02
CA CYS A 69 5.55 3.78 11.45
C CYS A 69 5.96 2.57 12.31
N ASP A 70 6.41 1.47 11.70
CA ASP A 70 6.85 0.29 12.43
C ASP A 70 7.98 0.61 13.40
N GLY A 71 7.78 0.26 14.67
CA GLY A 71 8.77 0.52 15.74
C GLY A 71 8.92 1.99 16.14
N ARG A 72 8.06 2.89 15.63
CA ARG A 72 8.05 4.31 16.00
C ARG A 72 7.01 4.59 17.09
N ALA A 73 7.35 5.49 18.00
CA ALA A 73 6.42 5.98 19.02
C ALA A 73 5.35 6.90 18.42
N TYR A 74 4.34 7.24 19.23
CA TYR A 74 3.39 8.28 18.86
C TYR A 74 4.15 9.57 18.52
N GLY A 75 3.96 10.10 17.32
CA GLY A 75 4.84 11.15 16.83
C GLY A 75 4.53 11.66 15.44
N TYR A 76 5.08 12.83 15.12
CA TYR A 76 5.08 13.40 13.78
C TYR A 76 6.49 13.28 13.20
N TYR A 77 6.59 12.86 11.95
CA TYR A 77 7.85 12.47 11.33
C TYR A 77 7.94 13.05 9.92
N ALA A 78 8.97 13.83 9.65
CA ALA A 78 9.28 14.31 8.32
C ALA A 78 9.56 13.15 7.35
N ASP A 79 9.15 13.25 6.08
CA ASP A 79 9.52 12.27 5.07
C ASP A 79 10.77 12.73 4.30
N VAL A 80 11.95 12.35 4.80
CA VAL A 80 13.23 12.74 4.19
C VAL A 80 13.37 12.20 2.76
N SER A 81 12.81 11.03 2.48
CA SER A 81 12.81 10.42 1.13
C SER A 81 12.03 11.24 0.11
N ASN A 82 11.07 12.05 0.57
CA ASN A 82 10.30 12.99 -0.26
C ASN A 82 10.69 14.47 -0.01
N GLY A 83 11.90 14.71 0.50
CA GLY A 83 12.40 16.07 0.74
C GLY A 83 11.56 16.87 1.74
N CYS A 84 10.96 16.18 2.71
CA CYS A 84 10.13 16.74 3.76
C CYS A 84 8.88 17.48 3.25
N GLN A 85 8.52 17.35 1.98
CA GLN A 85 7.25 17.86 1.47
C GLN A 85 6.07 17.09 2.05
N LEU A 86 6.31 15.85 2.49
CA LEU A 86 5.40 15.06 3.27
C LEU A 86 5.86 14.92 4.72
N PHE A 87 4.89 14.66 5.58
CA PHE A 87 5.13 14.18 6.92
C PHE A 87 4.10 13.12 7.29
N HIS A 88 4.43 12.34 8.31
CA HIS A 88 3.62 11.23 8.77
C HIS A 88 3.29 11.37 10.24
N ILE A 89 2.08 11.00 10.61
CA ILE A 89 1.66 10.83 11.99
C ILE A 89 1.57 9.34 12.25
N CYS A 90 2.35 8.86 13.22
CA CYS A 90 2.29 7.48 13.70
C CYS A 90 1.42 7.42 14.95
N VAL A 91 0.35 6.63 14.94
CA VAL A 91 -0.62 6.50 16.03
C VAL A 91 -0.63 5.07 16.57
N PRO A 92 -0.21 4.82 17.82
CA PRO A 92 -0.25 3.48 18.38
C PRO A 92 -1.71 3.04 18.62
N VAL A 93 -2.06 1.86 18.10
CA VAL A 93 -3.31 1.18 18.37
C VAL A 93 -3.11 0.28 19.57
N LEU A 94 -3.81 0.58 20.65
CA LEU A 94 -3.65 -0.12 21.92
C LEU A 94 -4.64 -1.28 22.06
N GLY A 95 -4.16 -2.40 22.58
CA GLY A 95 -4.95 -3.52 23.05
C GLY A 95 -5.63 -3.23 24.39
N ALA A 96 -6.42 -4.19 24.87
CA ALA A 96 -7.21 -4.04 26.10
C ALA A 96 -6.35 -3.88 27.37
N ASP A 97 -5.11 -4.35 27.34
CA ASP A 97 -4.12 -4.29 28.42
C ASP A 97 -3.10 -3.15 28.25
N GLY A 98 -3.28 -2.30 27.23
CA GLY A 98 -2.39 -1.20 26.92
C GLY A 98 -1.17 -1.59 26.08
N GLU A 99 -1.08 -2.84 25.61
CA GLU A 99 -0.05 -3.25 24.66
C GLU A 99 -0.25 -2.57 23.30
N VAL A 100 0.84 -2.17 22.63
CA VAL A 100 0.75 -1.63 21.26
C VAL A 100 0.59 -2.80 20.29
N LEU A 101 -0.60 -2.93 19.70
CA LEU A 101 -0.91 -3.99 18.73
C LEU A 101 -0.37 -3.67 17.33
N SER A 102 -0.49 -2.40 16.94
CA SER A 102 0.01 -1.86 15.67
C SER A 102 0.24 -0.36 15.80
N THR A 103 0.89 0.25 14.82
CA THR A 103 1.00 1.70 14.72
C THR A 103 0.45 2.14 13.37
N ASP A 104 -0.69 2.83 13.40
CA ASP A 104 -1.31 3.35 12.18
C ASP A 104 -0.49 4.53 11.65
N GLN A 105 -0.32 4.56 10.33
CA GLN A 105 0.37 5.62 9.61
C GLN A 105 -0.62 6.49 8.86
N TYR A 106 -0.55 7.80 9.10
CA TYR A 106 -1.30 8.81 8.35
C TYR A 106 -0.31 9.74 7.66
N SER A 107 -0.42 9.90 6.35
CA SER A 107 0.49 10.73 5.57
C SER A 107 -0.17 12.03 5.16
N PHE A 108 0.58 13.13 5.24
CA PHE A 108 0.11 14.47 4.93
C PHE A 108 1.10 15.18 4.03
N LEU A 109 0.56 16.03 3.16
CA LEU A 109 1.33 16.88 2.27
C LEU A 109 1.36 18.30 2.85
N CYS A 110 2.54 18.91 2.91
CA CYS A 110 2.68 20.33 3.21
C CYS A 110 2.19 21.20 2.04
N GLY A 111 1.73 22.41 2.35
CA GLY A 111 1.27 23.35 1.32
C GLY A 111 2.35 23.67 0.28
N ASN A 112 1.94 24.20 -0.87
CA ASN A 112 2.85 24.54 -1.96
C ASN A 112 4.05 25.36 -1.46
N GLN A 113 5.26 24.95 -1.82
CA GLN A 113 6.55 25.57 -1.46
C GLN A 113 6.93 25.49 0.04
N THR A 114 6.25 24.67 0.83
CA THR A 114 6.60 24.44 2.24
C THR A 114 7.08 23.01 2.46
N ILE A 115 7.89 22.83 3.50
CA ILE A 115 8.35 21.51 3.96
C ILE A 115 8.06 21.37 5.45
N PHE A 116 7.95 20.14 5.93
CA PHE A 116 7.75 19.85 7.33
C PHE A 116 9.03 20.13 8.11
N ASP A 117 8.97 21.11 9.00
CA ASP A 117 10.02 21.43 9.94
C ASP A 117 9.88 20.52 11.16
N GLN A 118 10.74 19.52 11.26
CA GLN A 118 10.76 18.59 12.39
C GLN A 118 11.05 19.29 13.72
N ALA A 119 11.77 20.41 13.73
CA ALA A 119 12.10 21.14 14.94
C ALA A 119 10.86 21.82 15.56
N THR A 120 9.93 22.30 14.73
CA THR A 120 8.71 22.98 15.20
C THR A 120 7.46 22.11 15.09
N LEU A 121 7.55 20.94 14.43
CA LEU A 121 6.44 20.03 14.13
C LEU A 121 5.35 20.68 13.27
N THR A 122 5.74 21.56 12.33
CA THR A 122 4.83 22.31 11.45
C THR A 122 5.39 22.41 10.04
N CYS A 123 4.54 22.61 9.03
CA CYS A 123 5.01 23.01 7.71
C CYS A 123 5.51 24.47 7.74
N ASN A 124 6.72 24.70 7.22
CA ASN A 124 7.34 26.02 7.16
C ASN A 124 8.05 26.23 5.80
N TYR A 125 8.48 27.44 5.51
CA TYR A 125 9.33 27.70 4.35
C TYR A 125 10.72 27.07 4.55
N PRO A 126 11.33 26.49 3.50
CA PRO A 126 12.62 25.80 3.60
C PRO A 126 13.76 26.63 4.21
N VAL A 127 13.71 27.97 4.07
CA VAL A 127 14.73 28.88 4.61
C VAL A 127 14.57 29.13 6.11
N ASP A 128 13.37 28.89 6.64
CA ASP A 128 13.01 29.11 8.04
C ASP A 128 12.87 27.78 8.81
N SER A 129 13.04 26.64 8.13
CA SER A 129 12.95 25.30 8.70
C SER A 129 14.32 24.70 9.00
N LEU A 130 14.35 23.70 9.87
CA LEU A 130 15.48 22.76 9.95
C LEU A 130 15.77 22.16 8.56
N PRO A 131 17.05 21.98 8.15
CA PRO A 131 17.39 21.23 6.95
C PRO A 131 16.74 19.84 6.97
N CYS A 132 16.14 19.44 5.85
CA CYS A 132 15.36 18.21 5.79
C CYS A 132 16.20 16.97 6.10
N GLU A 133 17.46 16.94 5.66
CA GLU A 133 18.41 15.87 5.95
C GLU A 133 18.70 15.68 7.45
N ASP A 134 18.52 16.73 8.25
CA ASP A 134 18.75 16.71 9.70
C ASP A 134 17.47 16.32 10.49
N ALA A 135 16.33 16.18 9.81
CA ALA A 135 15.04 15.93 10.44
C ALA A 135 15.04 14.63 11.27
N GLU A 136 15.65 13.55 10.79
CA GLU A 136 15.62 12.26 11.51
C GLU A 136 16.28 12.34 12.89
N ALA A 137 17.33 13.16 13.03
CA ALA A 137 18.01 13.37 14.30
C ALA A 137 17.10 14.02 15.34
N MET A 138 16.06 14.74 14.91
CA MET A 138 15.12 15.46 15.76
C MET A 138 13.86 14.65 16.11
N TYR A 139 13.64 13.46 15.50
CA TYR A 139 12.42 12.67 15.71
C TYR A 139 12.12 12.39 17.18
N SER A 140 13.04 11.77 17.92
CA SER A 140 12.82 11.44 19.33
C SER A 140 12.69 12.70 20.17
N LEU A 141 13.65 13.63 20.07
CA LEU A 141 13.68 14.82 20.92
C LEU A 141 12.38 15.62 20.82
N ARG A 142 11.89 15.88 19.60
CA ARG A 142 10.73 16.74 19.38
C ARG A 142 9.41 16.05 19.65
N ASN A 143 9.29 14.77 19.29
CA ASN A 143 8.08 14.01 19.59
C ASN A 143 7.95 13.73 21.09
N ASP A 144 9.03 13.30 21.76
CA ASP A 144 9.00 13.04 23.20
C ASP A 144 8.66 14.32 23.99
N GLU A 145 9.25 15.48 23.63
CA GLU A 145 8.94 16.75 24.28
C GLU A 145 7.47 17.18 24.09
N PHE A 146 6.96 17.02 22.87
CA PHE A 146 5.61 17.47 22.53
C PHE A 146 4.54 16.54 23.13
N PHE A 147 4.72 15.22 23.01
CA PHE A 147 3.71 14.24 23.39
C PHE A 147 3.77 13.83 24.86
N ARG A 148 4.88 14.04 25.59
CA ARG A 148 4.92 13.99 27.06
C ARG A 148 3.91 14.94 27.71
N LYS A 149 3.57 16.05 27.06
CA LYS A 149 2.55 16.97 27.61
C LYS A 149 1.12 16.42 27.54
N LEU A 150 0.87 15.35 26.79
CA LEU A 150 -0.47 14.79 26.59
C LEU A 150 -0.79 13.59 27.50
N ASP A 151 0.21 13.00 28.16
CA ASP A 151 0.01 11.87 29.09
C ASP A 151 -0.43 12.29 30.50
N GLY A 152 -0.60 13.60 30.74
CA GLY A 152 -1.08 14.13 32.01
C GLY A 152 -0.06 14.11 33.15
N SER A 153 1.23 13.94 32.87
CA SER A 153 2.29 13.95 33.89
C SER A 153 2.74 15.34 34.37
N GLU A 154 2.07 16.43 33.94
CA GLU A 154 2.35 17.81 34.40
C GLU A 154 1.13 18.52 35.05
N ALA A 155 0.30 17.81 35.83
CA ALA A 155 -0.69 18.41 36.73
C ALA A 155 -0.57 17.88 38.17
#